data_AF-A0A4Q4ZM31-F1
#
_entry.id   AF-A0A4Q4ZM31-F1
#
_cell.length_a   1.000
_cell.length_b   1.000
_cell.length_c   1.000
_cell.angle_alpha   90.00
_cell.angle_beta   90.00
_cell.angle_gamma   90.00
#
_symmetry.space_group_name_H-M   'P 1'
#
loop_
_entity.id
_entity.type
_entity.pdbx_description
1 polymer ?
#
loop_
_entity_poly.entity_id
_entity_poly.type
_entity_poly.pdbx_seq_one_letter_code
_entity_poly.pdbx_strand_id
1 'polypeptide(L)'
;MAFAHVGTFHRTPDFTTRAASGFDDATAAWLPVDGAELTEWCRSPSPDDVALIDLDGLDVRSPRTEEILSNLRPALTEAREQGARVVFVSTRPLHDFPAMAGSSILLDAETVAMKPVTEGAARELAASLGVASQASQSNVAAFAIGSRALIWMFSDIDALKMGGNRKRALAAEREKEFVVTLFDELGPELCTWLEYWLFECQQDHLDALDIDERLMLPLKAAGVLTPLDNGCFKLLPSGHEDVWLAGLRESLSRVIEPPASWTAVASELFALEREVRHLLAQHYQGVLGDEWAETVLDQDREGIIELARRDAIPNAAALADVRSPLDWLQMSRLLELAAAEAAAHDRFLGLNEPEWRKLATDLLPVRHRVAHMRLVRSNDLEVLRRHGRLIRLRKKTAEASASDAH
;
A
#
# COMPACT_ATOMS: atom_id res chain seq x y z
N MET A 1 0.55 16.96 20.08
CA MET A 1 0.17 15.55 19.94
C MET A 1 1.17 14.92 19.03
N ALA A 2 1.54 13.67 19.28
CA ALA A 2 2.46 12.93 18.42
C ALA A 2 1.82 11.61 17.97
N PHE A 3 2.22 11.11 16.81
CA PHE A 3 1.91 9.76 16.35
C PHE A 3 3.20 8.96 16.25
N ALA A 4 3.28 7.84 16.96
CA ALA A 4 4.41 6.94 16.97
C ALA A 4 4.04 5.63 16.26
N HIS A 5 4.63 5.41 15.08
CA HIS A 5 4.60 4.10 14.44
C HIS A 5 5.61 3.19 15.14
N VAL A 6 5.10 2.23 15.92
CA VAL A 6 5.90 1.28 16.68
C VAL A 6 5.40 -0.12 16.38
N GLY A 7 5.89 -0.67 15.27
CA GLY A 7 5.62 -2.06 14.89
C GLY A 7 6.48 -3.09 15.62
N THR A 8 6.35 -4.33 15.17
CA THR A 8 7.07 -5.54 15.56
C THR A 8 8.59 -5.31 15.59
N PHE A 9 9.16 -4.45 14.75
CA PHE A 9 10.60 -4.11 14.77
C PHE A 9 11.08 -3.51 16.11
N HIS A 10 10.18 -2.89 16.86
CA HIS A 10 10.51 -2.22 18.12
C HIS A 10 9.79 -2.79 19.34
N ARG A 11 8.66 -3.49 19.16
CA ARG A 11 7.87 -4.02 20.27
C ARG A 11 8.52 -5.24 20.91
N THR A 12 8.87 -5.10 22.17
CA THR A 12 9.22 -6.19 23.08
C THR A 12 8.01 -6.53 23.96
N PRO A 13 7.97 -7.70 24.62
CA PRO A 13 6.83 -8.05 25.49
C PRO A 13 6.60 -7.10 26.68
N ASP A 14 7.62 -6.33 27.07
CA ASP A 14 7.55 -5.30 28.11
C ASP A 14 7.43 -3.87 27.55
N PHE A 15 7.17 -3.72 26.24
CA PHE A 15 7.18 -2.42 25.56
C PHE A 15 6.27 -1.40 26.23
N THR A 16 5.02 -1.75 26.51
CA THR A 16 4.03 -0.85 27.14
C THR A 16 4.53 -0.31 28.48
N THR A 17 5.05 -1.18 29.34
CA THR A 17 5.60 -0.80 30.65
C THR A 17 6.79 0.14 30.49
N ARG A 18 7.71 -0.17 29.56
CA ARG A 18 8.91 0.64 29.33
C ARG A 18 8.60 1.99 28.68
N ALA A 19 7.60 2.04 27.80
CA ALA A 19 7.14 3.26 27.17
C ALA A 19 6.52 4.20 28.23
N ALA A 20 5.69 3.68 29.13
CA ALA A 20 5.12 4.46 30.22
C ALA A 20 6.18 4.95 31.22
N SER A 21 7.16 4.11 31.58
CA SER A 21 8.21 4.50 32.52
C SER A 21 9.25 5.46 31.94
N GLY A 22 9.28 5.65 30.61
CA GLY A 22 10.27 6.50 29.94
C GLY A 22 10.03 8.00 30.08
N PHE A 23 8.95 8.42 30.73
CA PHE A 23 8.64 9.82 30.98
C PHE A 23 8.98 10.17 32.43
N ASP A 24 10.25 10.55 32.64
CA ASP A 24 10.89 10.71 33.97
C ASP A 24 10.12 11.61 34.96
N ASP A 25 9.42 12.64 34.47
CA ASP A 25 8.71 13.64 35.29
C ASP A 25 7.17 13.61 35.08
N ALA A 26 6.64 12.61 34.38
CA ALA A 26 5.23 12.60 33.97
C ALA A 26 4.48 11.36 34.46
N THR A 27 3.22 11.54 34.82
CA THR A 27 2.24 10.45 34.94
C THR A 27 1.82 10.00 33.54
N ALA A 28 2.52 9.01 33.01
CA ALA A 28 2.18 8.39 31.73
C ALA A 28 1.17 7.25 31.92
N ALA A 29 0.06 7.29 31.18
CA ALA A 29 -0.97 6.27 31.18
C ALA A 29 -1.08 5.63 29.80
N TRP A 30 -1.06 4.29 29.74
CA TRP A 30 -1.36 3.53 28.52
C TRP A 30 -2.86 3.30 28.44
N LEU A 31 -3.50 3.85 27.40
CA LEU A 31 -4.95 3.93 27.29
C LEU A 31 -5.40 3.29 25.95
N PRO A 32 -6.26 2.27 25.95
CA PRO A 32 -6.86 1.78 24.72
C PRO A 32 -7.80 2.85 24.14
N VAL A 33 -7.75 3.04 22.82
CA VAL A 33 -8.47 4.14 22.14
C VAL A 33 -10.00 4.06 22.25
N ASP A 34 -10.58 2.89 22.37
CA ASP A 34 -12.02 2.69 22.58
C ASP A 34 -12.37 2.35 24.04
N GLY A 35 -11.41 2.52 24.96
CA GLY A 35 -11.56 2.24 26.37
C GLY A 35 -12.36 3.28 27.16
N ALA A 36 -13.03 2.82 28.22
CA ALA A 36 -13.66 3.70 29.18
C ALA A 36 -12.62 4.57 29.90
N GLU A 37 -11.40 4.05 30.07
CA GLU A 37 -10.26 4.71 30.70
C GLU A 37 -9.83 5.97 29.94
N LEU A 38 -9.84 5.94 28.60
CA LEU A 38 -9.52 7.13 27.80
C LEU A 38 -10.57 8.23 27.97
N THR A 39 -11.85 7.83 28.02
CA THR A 39 -12.95 8.78 28.24
C THR A 39 -12.87 9.39 29.64
N GLU A 40 -12.53 8.59 30.65
CA GLU A 40 -12.33 9.06 32.01
C GLU A 40 -11.13 10.01 32.11
N TRP A 41 -9.99 9.63 31.53
CA TRP A 41 -8.78 10.46 31.50
C TRP A 41 -9.05 11.84 30.85
N CYS A 42 -9.76 11.86 29.73
CA CYS A 42 -10.11 13.12 29.04
C CYS A 42 -10.96 14.09 29.88
N ARG A 43 -11.69 13.62 30.90
CA ARG A 43 -12.56 14.49 31.73
C ARG A 43 -11.79 15.30 32.76
N SER A 44 -10.60 14.86 33.14
CA SER A 44 -9.80 15.51 34.17
C SER A 44 -8.30 15.26 33.97
N PRO A 45 -7.73 15.71 32.83
CA PRO A 45 -6.31 15.54 32.57
C PRO A 45 -5.49 16.53 33.41
N SER A 46 -4.35 16.08 33.93
CA SER A 46 -3.36 16.96 34.57
C SER A 46 -2.43 17.59 33.52
N PRO A 47 -1.94 18.83 33.69
CA PRO A 47 -0.95 19.43 32.79
C PRO A 47 0.33 18.59 32.63
N ASP A 48 0.69 17.81 33.65
CA ASP A 48 1.88 16.97 33.63
C ASP A 48 1.63 15.57 33.02
N ASP A 49 0.37 15.21 32.74
CA ASP A 49 0.01 13.89 32.23
C ASP A 49 0.50 13.65 30.79
N VAL A 50 0.79 12.38 30.51
CA VAL A 50 1.04 11.86 29.16
C VAL A 50 0.09 10.71 28.89
N ALA A 51 -0.84 10.88 27.95
CA ALA A 51 -1.65 9.78 27.43
C ALA A 51 -0.92 9.07 26.29
N LEU A 52 -0.61 7.79 26.48
CA LEU A 52 -0.14 6.88 25.43
C LEU A 52 -1.36 6.10 24.91
N ILE A 53 -1.94 6.57 23.81
CA ILE A 53 -3.19 6.03 23.26
C ILE A 53 -2.85 4.92 22.26
N ASP A 54 -3.23 3.69 22.59
CA ASP A 54 -3.04 2.52 21.74
C ASP A 54 -4.13 2.41 20.68
N LEU A 55 -3.72 2.50 19.41
CA LEU A 55 -4.61 2.46 18.25
C LEU A 55 -4.81 1.04 17.68
N ASP A 56 -4.08 0.03 18.16
CA ASP A 56 -4.13 -1.31 17.56
C ASP A 56 -5.46 -2.05 17.78
N GLY A 57 -6.25 -1.58 18.74
CA GLY A 57 -7.63 -2.04 18.94
C GLY A 57 -8.59 -1.62 17.81
N LEU A 58 -8.18 -0.69 16.94
CA LEU A 58 -9.02 -0.21 15.84
C LEU A 58 -8.92 -1.10 14.61
N ASP A 59 -10.08 -1.47 14.08
CA ASP A 59 -10.19 -1.93 12.72
C ASP A 59 -10.18 -0.73 11.76
N VAL A 60 -9.00 -0.41 11.21
CA VAL A 60 -8.81 0.74 10.32
C VAL A 60 -9.67 0.67 9.04
N ARG A 61 -10.20 -0.51 8.69
CA ARG A 61 -11.10 -0.69 7.55
C ARG A 61 -12.56 -0.43 7.90
N SER A 62 -12.90 -0.37 9.19
CA SER A 62 -14.26 -0.18 9.66
C SER A 62 -14.65 1.31 9.64
N PRO A 63 -15.84 1.67 9.11
CA PRO A 63 -16.38 3.02 9.23
C PRO A 63 -16.49 3.51 10.69
N ARG A 64 -16.58 2.58 11.65
CA ARG A 64 -16.60 2.88 13.08
C ARG A 64 -15.32 3.55 13.58
N THR A 65 -14.18 3.28 12.94
CA THR A 65 -12.90 3.90 13.32
C THR A 65 -12.91 5.41 13.08
N GLU A 66 -13.48 5.86 11.96
CA GLU A 66 -13.65 7.29 11.69
C GLU A 66 -14.57 7.95 12.73
N GLU A 67 -15.65 7.27 13.13
CA GLU A 67 -16.56 7.74 14.17
C GLU A 67 -15.86 7.87 15.54
N ILE A 68 -15.10 6.85 15.96
CA ILE A 68 -14.36 6.87 17.23
C ILE A 68 -13.37 8.03 17.26
N LEU A 69 -12.53 8.17 16.23
CA LEU A 69 -11.52 9.23 16.15
C LEU A 69 -12.16 10.62 16.10
N SER A 70 -13.29 10.77 15.41
CA SER A 70 -14.06 12.02 15.36
C SER A 70 -14.63 12.40 16.72
N ASN A 71 -15.16 11.42 17.47
CA ASN A 71 -15.75 11.64 18.79
C ASN A 71 -14.69 11.95 19.87
N LEU A 72 -13.48 11.40 19.74
CA LEU A 72 -12.38 11.67 20.68
C LEU A 72 -11.76 13.06 20.48
N ARG A 73 -11.84 13.62 19.27
CA ARG A 73 -11.12 14.84 18.90
C ARG A 73 -11.42 16.05 19.82
N PRO A 74 -12.68 16.40 20.15
CA PRO A 74 -12.95 17.52 21.04
C PRO A 74 -12.30 17.33 22.43
N ALA A 75 -12.44 16.12 22.99
CA ALA A 75 -11.95 15.80 24.33
C ALA A 75 -10.41 15.83 24.40
N LEU A 76 -9.73 15.27 23.40
CA LEU A 76 -8.26 15.31 23.32
C LEU A 76 -7.73 16.72 23.04
N THR A 77 -8.49 17.55 22.32
CA THR A 77 -8.13 18.96 22.09
C THR A 77 -8.22 19.75 23.38
N GLU A 78 -9.31 19.57 24.14
CA GLU A 78 -9.49 20.18 25.46
C GLU A 78 -8.41 19.73 26.45
N ALA A 79 -8.09 18.43 26.49
CA ALA A 79 -7.00 17.91 27.31
C ALA A 79 -5.64 18.57 26.99
N ARG A 80 -5.36 18.76 25.70
CA ARG A 80 -4.15 19.45 25.26
C ARG A 80 -4.14 20.93 25.64
N GLU A 81 -5.28 21.61 25.58
CA GLU A 81 -5.41 23.00 26.02
C GLU A 81 -5.18 23.17 27.53
N GLN A 82 -5.47 22.12 28.31
CA GLN A 82 -5.15 22.03 29.74
C GLN A 82 -3.67 21.68 30.02
N GLY A 83 -2.85 21.50 28.98
CA GLY A 83 -1.41 21.25 29.08
C GLY A 83 -1.00 19.79 28.92
N ALA A 84 -1.96 18.85 28.90
CA ALA A 84 -1.66 17.43 28.79
C ALA A 84 -1.02 17.07 27.45
N ARG A 85 -0.19 16.03 27.47
CA ARG A 85 0.49 15.51 26.28
C ARG A 85 -0.19 14.24 25.81
N VAL A 86 -0.36 14.12 24.50
CA VAL A 86 -0.99 12.94 23.87
C VAL A 86 -0.05 12.37 22.82
N VAL A 87 0.22 11.07 22.93
CA VAL A 87 0.99 10.27 21.98
C VAL A 87 0.12 9.12 21.53
N PHE A 88 -0.22 9.07 20.25
CA PHE A 88 -0.84 7.92 19.62
C PHE A 88 0.24 6.88 19.30
N VAL A 89 -0.01 5.62 19.63
CA VAL A 89 0.90 4.51 19.37
C VAL A 89 0.18 3.47 18.52
N SER A 90 0.81 3.04 17.43
CA SER A 90 0.21 2.10 16.47
C SER A 90 1.27 1.18 15.88
N THR A 91 0.94 -0.10 15.68
CA THR A 91 1.70 -1.02 14.81
C THR A 91 1.51 -0.71 13.33
N ARG A 92 0.41 -0.07 12.97
CA ARG A 92 0.11 0.30 11.58
C ARG A 92 0.65 1.68 11.23
N PRO A 93 1.11 1.90 9.99
CA PRO A 93 1.46 3.22 9.48
C PRO A 93 0.32 4.23 9.58
N LEU A 94 0.66 5.52 9.65
CA LEU A 94 -0.33 6.60 9.74
C LEU A 94 -1.31 6.63 8.55
N HIS A 95 -0.86 6.27 7.35
CA HIS A 95 -1.69 6.31 6.14
C HIS A 95 -2.76 5.21 6.09
N ASP A 96 -2.67 4.18 6.93
CA ASP A 96 -3.71 3.15 7.04
C ASP A 96 -4.97 3.68 7.75
N PHE A 97 -4.85 4.77 8.52
CA PHE A 97 -5.96 5.36 9.24
C PHE A 97 -6.82 6.23 8.31
N PRO A 98 -8.16 6.23 8.47
CA PRO A 98 -9.05 6.98 7.60
C PRO A 98 -8.75 8.47 7.64
N ALA A 99 -8.68 9.09 6.46
CA ALA A 99 -8.63 10.54 6.32
C ALA A 99 -10.02 11.11 6.68
N MET A 100 -10.17 11.63 7.89
CA MET A 100 -11.43 12.22 8.36
C MET A 100 -11.76 13.50 7.59
N ALA A 101 -13.03 13.71 7.26
CA ALA A 101 -13.49 14.94 6.64
C ALA A 101 -13.26 16.16 7.57
N GLY A 102 -12.32 17.04 7.22
CA GLY A 102 -11.95 18.22 8.02
C GLY A 102 -10.52 18.14 8.57
N SER A 103 -10.31 18.58 9.82
CA SER A 103 -9.02 18.43 10.52
C SER A 103 -9.00 17.07 11.22
N SER A 104 -8.02 16.25 10.88
CA SER A 104 -7.82 14.93 11.46
C SER A 104 -6.81 15.02 12.59
N ILE A 105 -7.21 14.56 13.78
CA ILE A 105 -6.34 14.59 14.97
C ILE A 105 -5.02 13.83 14.77
N LEU A 106 -5.03 12.80 13.91
CA LEU A 106 -3.84 12.02 13.57
C LEU A 106 -2.98 12.73 12.51
N LEU A 107 -3.59 13.45 11.55
CA LEU A 107 -2.85 14.24 10.55
C LEU A 107 -2.25 15.53 11.14
N ASP A 108 -2.88 16.05 12.19
CA ASP A 108 -2.39 17.21 12.94
C ASP A 108 -1.33 16.83 13.99
N ALA A 109 -1.09 15.53 14.20
CA ALA A 109 -0.08 15.03 15.13
C ALA A 109 1.31 15.04 14.48
N GLU A 110 2.33 15.36 15.27
CA GLU A 110 3.73 15.24 14.83
C GLU A 110 4.11 13.76 14.74
N THR A 111 4.57 13.31 13.58
CA THR A 111 4.95 11.90 13.41
C THR A 111 6.34 11.64 13.94
N VAL A 112 6.45 10.70 14.87
CA VAL A 112 7.69 10.28 15.52
C VAL A 112 8.03 8.86 15.07
N ALA A 113 9.24 8.66 14.56
CA ALA A 113 9.78 7.33 14.33
C ALA A 113 10.77 6.95 15.42
N MET A 114 10.62 5.74 15.95
CA MET A 114 11.66 5.14 16.76
C MET A 114 12.87 4.82 15.89
N LYS A 115 14.06 5.08 16.46
CA LYS A 115 15.32 4.77 15.77
C LYS A 115 15.74 3.33 16.07
N PRO A 116 16.37 2.65 15.09
CA PRO A 116 17.09 1.41 15.34
C PRO A 116 18.10 1.57 16.48
N VAL A 117 18.27 0.51 17.25
CA VAL A 117 19.25 0.47 18.35
C VAL A 117 20.65 0.44 17.75
N THR A 118 21.57 1.26 18.28
CA THR A 118 22.97 1.21 17.88
C THR A 118 23.61 -0.10 18.34
N GLU A 119 24.68 -0.54 17.69
CA GLU A 119 25.36 -1.80 18.04
C GLU A 119 25.81 -1.84 19.51
N GLY A 120 26.29 -0.71 20.07
CA GLY A 120 26.64 -0.59 21.48
C GLY A 120 25.45 -0.84 22.40
N ALA A 121 24.36 -0.10 22.19
CA ALA A 121 23.14 -0.24 22.98
C ALA A 121 22.47 -1.62 22.79
N ALA A 122 22.64 -2.25 21.62
CA ALA A 122 22.14 -3.59 21.36
C ALA A 122 22.89 -4.65 22.18
N ARG A 123 24.22 -4.51 22.31
CA ARG A 123 25.03 -5.39 23.17
C ARG A 123 24.68 -5.21 24.65
N GLU A 124 24.50 -3.97 25.10
CA GLU A 124 24.07 -3.67 26.48
C GLU A 124 22.68 -4.25 26.77
N LEU A 125 21.74 -4.11 25.83
CA LEU A 125 20.42 -4.72 25.96
C LEU A 125 20.50 -6.24 26.03
N ALA A 126 21.25 -6.89 25.13
CA ALA A 126 21.46 -8.33 25.16
C ALA A 126 22.08 -8.80 26.50
N ALA A 127 23.05 -8.04 27.03
CA ALA A 127 23.65 -8.32 28.33
C ALA A 127 22.62 -8.24 29.47
N SER A 128 21.75 -7.20 29.45
CA SER A 128 20.68 -7.04 30.45
C SER A 128 19.64 -8.16 30.40
N LEU A 129 19.49 -8.82 29.25
CA LEU A 129 18.62 -9.98 29.03
C LEU A 129 19.30 -11.32 29.38
N GLY A 130 20.51 -11.29 29.94
CA GLY A 130 21.20 -12.47 30.45
C GLY A 130 22.10 -13.19 29.44
N VAL A 131 22.40 -12.58 28.29
CA VAL A 131 23.37 -13.14 27.34
C VAL A 131 24.78 -13.09 27.96
N ALA A 132 25.30 -14.26 28.32
CA ALA A 132 26.41 -14.38 29.27
C ALA A 132 27.79 -13.96 28.73
N SER A 133 28.05 -14.12 27.43
CA SER A 133 29.38 -13.86 26.85
C SER A 133 29.36 -12.64 25.94
N GLN A 134 30.44 -11.85 25.94
CA GLN A 134 30.60 -10.70 25.06
C GLN A 134 30.53 -11.10 23.57
N ALA A 135 31.05 -12.29 23.22
CA ALA A 135 30.94 -12.82 21.87
C ALA A 135 29.49 -13.11 21.47
N SER A 136 28.69 -13.72 22.37
CA SER A 136 27.26 -13.92 22.16
C SER A 136 26.50 -12.60 22.05
N GLN A 137 26.81 -11.61 22.90
CA GLN A 137 26.20 -10.28 22.85
C GLN A 137 26.46 -9.59 21.50
N SER A 138 27.70 -9.64 20.99
CA SER A 138 28.03 -9.12 19.66
C SER A 138 27.30 -9.87 18.55
N ASN A 139 27.18 -11.19 18.64
CA ASN A 139 26.42 -11.96 17.65
C ASN A 139 24.95 -11.56 17.65
N VAL A 140 24.30 -11.51 18.82
CA VAL A 140 22.90 -11.07 18.95
C VAL A 140 22.71 -9.67 18.38
N ALA A 141 23.59 -8.73 18.73
CA ALA A 141 23.53 -7.36 18.22
C ALA A 141 23.67 -7.28 16.69
N ALA A 142 24.60 -8.04 16.11
CA ALA A 142 24.82 -8.09 14.66
C ALA A 142 23.62 -8.68 13.91
N PHE A 143 23.06 -9.80 14.38
CA PHE A 143 21.92 -10.45 13.73
C PHE A 143 20.59 -9.72 13.92
N ALA A 144 20.46 -8.90 14.97
CA ALA A 144 19.22 -8.19 15.23
C ALA A 144 19.06 -6.89 14.43
N ILE A 145 20.13 -6.40 13.78
CA ILE A 145 20.06 -5.27 12.83
C ILE A 145 19.39 -4.02 13.46
N GLY A 146 19.63 -3.80 14.75
CA GLY A 146 19.03 -2.70 15.51
C GLY A 146 17.55 -2.86 15.90
N SER A 147 16.91 -4.00 15.59
CA SER A 147 15.56 -4.35 16.08
C SER A 147 15.60 -4.72 17.55
N ARG A 148 14.74 -4.09 18.36
CA ARG A 148 14.61 -4.42 19.80
C ARG A 148 14.00 -5.80 20.00
N ALA A 149 13.02 -6.14 19.16
CA ALA A 149 12.32 -7.41 19.21
C ALA A 149 13.26 -8.57 18.83
N LEU A 150 14.07 -8.41 17.78
CA LEU A 150 15.05 -9.44 17.40
C LEU A 150 16.15 -9.60 18.46
N ILE A 151 16.61 -8.52 19.11
CA ILE A 151 17.55 -8.63 20.23
C ILE A 151 16.94 -9.49 21.33
N TRP A 152 15.68 -9.23 21.70
CA TRP A 152 14.99 -9.98 22.75
C TRP A 152 14.84 -11.46 22.38
N MET A 153 14.31 -11.72 21.18
CA MET A 153 14.11 -13.05 20.62
C MET A 153 15.41 -13.87 20.52
N PHE A 154 16.49 -13.29 20.01
CA PHE A 154 17.78 -13.98 19.90
C PHE A 154 18.48 -14.15 21.26
N SER A 155 18.23 -13.26 22.21
CA SER A 155 18.71 -13.43 23.60
C SER A 155 18.04 -14.64 24.26
N ASP A 156 16.72 -14.79 24.08
CA ASP A 156 15.97 -15.96 24.57
C ASP A 156 16.49 -17.25 23.94
N ILE A 157 16.73 -17.26 22.62
CA ILE A 157 17.30 -18.42 21.93
C ILE A 157 18.71 -18.75 22.44
N ASP A 158 19.53 -17.74 22.74
CA ASP A 158 20.87 -17.98 23.31
C ASP A 158 20.82 -18.56 24.73
N ALA A 159 19.80 -18.21 25.53
CA ALA A 159 19.60 -18.80 26.85
C ALA A 159 19.23 -20.29 26.81
N LEU A 160 18.73 -20.80 25.67
CA LEU A 160 18.32 -22.20 25.54
C LEU A 160 19.51 -23.18 25.59
N LYS A 161 19.35 -24.26 26.36
CA LYS A 161 20.32 -25.36 26.47
C LYS A 161 20.25 -26.30 25.27
N MET A 162 20.63 -25.82 24.09
CA MET A 162 20.69 -26.61 22.85
C MET A 162 21.94 -26.33 22.03
N GLY A 163 22.30 -27.26 21.13
CA GLY A 163 23.47 -27.13 20.26
C GLY A 163 23.35 -25.96 19.28
N GLY A 164 24.48 -25.35 18.92
CA GLY A 164 24.52 -24.13 18.10
C GLY A 164 23.80 -24.25 16.75
N ASN A 165 23.87 -25.39 16.07
CA ASN A 165 23.14 -25.61 14.81
C ASN A 165 21.62 -25.56 15.00
N ARG A 166 21.10 -26.06 16.13
CA ARG A 166 19.67 -25.99 16.43
C ARG A 166 19.25 -24.56 16.78
N LYS A 167 20.07 -23.82 17.53
CA LYS A 167 19.83 -22.39 17.81
C LYS A 167 19.74 -21.58 16.51
N ARG A 168 20.67 -21.80 15.57
CA ARG A 168 20.66 -21.11 14.27
C ARG A 168 19.41 -21.42 13.45
N ALA A 169 19.02 -22.70 13.39
CA ALA A 169 17.80 -23.11 12.68
C ALA A 169 16.56 -22.45 13.29
N LEU A 170 16.45 -22.47 14.62
CA LEU A 170 15.34 -21.82 15.34
C LEU A 170 15.36 -20.30 15.15
N ALA A 171 16.53 -19.66 15.17
CA ALA A 171 16.68 -18.22 14.93
C ALA A 171 16.19 -17.84 13.53
N ALA A 172 16.56 -18.60 12.50
CA ALA A 172 16.10 -18.35 11.14
C ALA A 172 14.57 -18.55 10.97
N GLU A 173 14.00 -19.57 11.62
CA GLU A 173 12.55 -19.78 11.64
C GLU A 173 11.82 -18.61 12.30
N ARG A 174 12.27 -18.18 13.48
CA ARG A 174 11.68 -17.06 14.21
C ARG A 174 11.87 -15.72 13.52
N GLU A 175 13.01 -15.50 12.88
CA GLU A 175 13.24 -14.32 12.06
C GLU A 175 12.26 -14.28 10.89
N LYS A 176 12.01 -15.41 10.23
CA LYS A 176 11.01 -15.49 9.16
C LYS A 176 9.62 -15.10 9.67
N GLU A 177 9.18 -15.65 10.80
CA GLU A 177 7.89 -15.29 11.43
C GLU A 177 7.81 -13.80 11.77
N PHE A 178 8.90 -13.25 12.32
CA PHE A 178 9.04 -11.83 12.64
C PHE A 178 8.90 -10.95 11.39
N VAL A 179 9.62 -11.27 10.32
CA VAL A 179 9.60 -10.50 9.06
C VAL A 179 8.20 -10.53 8.44
N VAL A 180 7.53 -11.68 8.45
CA VAL A 180 6.16 -11.76 7.91
C VAL A 180 5.20 -10.88 8.70
N THR A 181 5.28 -10.94 10.04
CA THR A 181 4.45 -10.10 10.92
C THR A 181 4.71 -8.61 10.67
N LEU A 182 5.98 -8.24 10.50
CA LEU A 182 6.40 -6.88 10.19
C LEU A 182 5.82 -6.37 8.87
N PHE A 183 5.82 -7.19 7.81
CA PHE A 183 5.21 -6.80 6.54
C PHE A 183 3.67 -6.79 6.59
N ASP A 184 3.07 -7.69 7.37
CA ASP A 184 1.62 -7.68 7.63
C ASP A 184 1.20 -6.37 8.35
N GLU A 185 2.03 -5.86 9.27
CA GLU A 185 1.82 -4.58 9.96
C GLU A 185 2.03 -3.35 9.07
N LEU A 186 3.03 -3.37 8.16
CA LEU A 186 3.24 -2.30 7.19
C LEU A 186 2.10 -2.17 6.19
N GLY A 187 1.35 -3.26 5.99
CA GLY A 187 0.17 -3.26 5.15
C GLY A 187 0.47 -3.42 3.65
N PRO A 188 -0.58 -3.72 2.87
CA PRO A 188 -0.44 -4.11 1.46
C PRO A 188 0.09 -2.98 0.57
N GLU A 189 -0.16 -1.71 0.91
CA GLU A 189 0.27 -0.57 0.09
C GLU A 189 1.80 -0.45 0.06
N LEU A 190 2.43 -0.42 1.25
CA LEU A 190 3.88 -0.41 1.36
C LEU A 190 4.52 -1.69 0.80
N CYS A 191 3.92 -2.85 1.05
CA CYS A 191 4.41 -4.12 0.51
C CYS A 191 4.37 -4.15 -1.02
N THR A 192 3.35 -3.56 -1.66
CA THR A 192 3.28 -3.46 -3.13
C THR A 192 4.31 -2.47 -3.68
N TRP A 193 4.58 -1.38 -2.96
CA TRP A 193 5.66 -0.46 -3.31
C TRP A 193 7.03 -1.15 -3.24
N LEU A 194 7.27 -1.96 -2.21
CA LEU A 194 8.47 -2.78 -2.09
C LEU A 194 8.56 -3.85 -3.18
N GLU A 195 7.43 -4.50 -3.52
CA GLU A 195 7.36 -5.50 -4.59
C GLU A 195 7.87 -4.94 -5.92
N TYR A 196 7.44 -3.72 -6.26
CA TYR A 196 7.84 -3.02 -7.48
C TYR A 196 9.35 -2.85 -7.55
N TRP A 197 9.97 -2.27 -6.52
CA TRP A 197 11.41 -2.00 -6.54
C TRP A 197 12.25 -3.27 -6.48
N LEU A 198 11.90 -4.18 -5.55
CA LEU A 198 12.72 -5.36 -5.28
C LEU A 198 12.56 -6.47 -6.32
N PHE A 199 11.36 -6.71 -6.85
CA PHE A 199 11.13 -7.81 -7.79
C PHE A 199 11.06 -7.36 -9.24
N GLU A 200 10.42 -6.23 -9.53
CA GLU A 200 10.22 -5.80 -10.92
C GLU A 200 11.38 -4.95 -11.44
N CYS A 201 11.85 -3.99 -10.64
CA CYS A 201 13.02 -3.16 -10.99
C CYS A 201 14.34 -3.84 -10.62
N GLN A 202 14.33 -4.80 -9.69
CA GLN A 202 15.53 -5.44 -9.12
C GLN A 202 16.52 -4.39 -8.58
N GLN A 203 15.97 -3.36 -7.91
CA GLN A 203 16.73 -2.30 -7.28
C GLN A 203 16.51 -2.33 -5.77
N ASP A 204 17.61 -2.41 -5.04
CA ASP A 204 17.66 -2.37 -3.58
C ASP A 204 18.31 -1.06 -3.06
N HIS A 205 18.72 -0.16 -3.96
CA HIS A 205 19.26 1.15 -3.62
C HIS A 205 18.45 2.24 -4.33
N LEU A 206 17.90 3.18 -3.57
CA LEU A 206 17.03 4.25 -4.07
C LEU A 206 17.55 5.62 -3.66
N ASP A 207 17.37 6.63 -4.50
CA ASP A 207 17.56 8.02 -4.11
C ASP A 207 16.45 8.45 -3.14
N ALA A 208 16.74 9.38 -2.25
CA ALA A 208 15.73 9.98 -1.37
C ALA A 208 14.54 10.56 -2.15
N LEU A 209 14.79 11.09 -3.35
CA LEU A 209 13.77 11.68 -4.23
C LEU A 209 12.81 10.65 -4.82
N ASP A 210 13.21 9.38 -4.88
CA ASP A 210 12.39 8.28 -5.41
C ASP A 210 11.45 7.69 -4.35
N ILE A 211 11.56 8.13 -3.09
CA ILE A 211 10.78 7.65 -1.96
C ILE A 211 9.87 8.76 -1.46
N ASP A 212 8.56 8.57 -1.60
CA ASP A 212 7.57 9.48 -1.00
C ASP A 212 7.80 9.56 0.52
N GLU A 213 7.82 10.78 1.06
CA GLU A 213 8.05 11.06 2.48
C GLU A 213 7.08 10.28 3.39
N ARG A 214 5.85 10.05 2.93
CA ARG A 214 4.81 9.27 3.64
C ARG A 214 5.18 7.80 3.79
N LEU A 215 5.98 7.26 2.88
CA LEU A 215 6.45 5.87 2.90
C LEU A 215 7.77 5.76 3.66
N MET A 216 8.61 6.79 3.57
CA MET A 216 9.95 6.79 4.14
C MET A 216 9.96 6.54 5.65
N LEU A 217 9.08 7.23 6.38
CA LEU A 217 9.03 7.14 7.84
C LEU A 217 8.63 5.74 8.36
N PRO A 218 7.51 5.13 7.90
CA PRO A 218 7.15 3.78 8.35
C PRO A 218 8.17 2.73 7.93
N LEU A 219 8.77 2.83 6.75
CA LEU A 219 9.82 1.91 6.30
C LEU A 219 11.10 2.01 7.16
N LYS A 220 11.49 3.23 7.57
CA LYS A 220 12.60 3.44 8.51
C LYS A 220 12.30 2.86 9.89
N ALA A 221 11.10 3.12 10.41
CA ALA A 221 10.66 2.61 11.71
C ALA A 221 10.58 1.07 11.74
N ALA A 222 10.30 0.44 10.59
CA ALA A 222 10.32 -1.01 10.45
C ALA A 222 11.71 -1.59 10.12
N GLY A 223 12.77 -0.77 10.03
CA GLY A 223 14.11 -1.23 9.67
C GLY A 223 14.23 -1.78 8.23
N VAL A 224 13.21 -1.58 7.40
CA VAL A 224 13.22 -1.95 5.98
C VAL A 224 14.10 -1.00 5.18
N LEU A 225 14.19 0.26 5.62
CA LEU A 225 14.91 1.32 4.90
C LEU A 225 16.08 1.85 5.74
N THR A 226 17.30 1.63 5.25
CA THR A 226 18.53 2.06 5.93
C THR A 226 19.18 3.22 5.16
N PRO A 227 19.43 4.38 5.80
CA PRO A 227 20.15 5.48 5.16
C PRO A 227 21.60 5.09 4.84
N LEU A 228 22.09 5.54 3.69
CA LEU A 228 23.49 5.44 3.28
C LEU A 228 24.13 6.84 3.29
N ASP A 229 25.47 6.89 3.34
CA ASP A 229 26.23 8.14 3.46
C ASP A 229 26.09 9.07 2.23
N ASN A 230 25.65 8.53 1.10
CA ASN A 230 25.51 9.24 -0.18
C ASN A 230 24.13 9.88 -0.40
N GLY A 231 23.26 9.88 0.61
CA GLY A 231 21.88 10.37 0.49
C GLY A 231 20.92 9.37 -0.16
N CYS A 232 21.41 8.19 -0.57
CA CYS A 232 20.56 7.08 -0.97
C CYS A 232 20.09 6.28 0.25
N PHE A 233 19.16 5.37 0.01
CA PHE A 233 18.70 4.39 0.97
C PHE A 233 18.89 2.98 0.43
N LYS A 234 19.29 2.06 1.30
CA LYS A 234 19.24 0.63 1.02
C LYS A 234 17.90 0.06 1.50
N LEU A 235 17.24 -0.70 0.63
CA LEU A 235 16.09 -1.53 0.94
C LEU A 235 16.58 -2.87 1.48
N LEU A 236 15.91 -3.31 2.54
CA LEU A 236 16.20 -4.51 3.31
C LEU A 236 17.57 -4.45 4.02
N PRO A 237 17.68 -5.09 5.19
CA PRO A 237 18.93 -5.09 5.91
C PRO A 237 19.97 -6.03 5.29
N SER A 238 21.23 -5.57 5.28
CA SER A 238 22.35 -6.29 4.68
C SER A 238 22.61 -7.65 5.35
N GLY A 239 22.78 -8.70 4.54
CA GLY A 239 23.06 -10.07 5.01
C GLY A 239 21.81 -10.87 5.39
N HIS A 240 20.63 -10.26 5.29
CA HIS A 240 19.34 -10.86 5.63
C HIS A 240 18.34 -10.79 4.46
N GLU A 241 18.80 -10.37 3.28
CA GLU A 241 17.95 -10.08 2.12
C GLU A 241 17.05 -11.26 1.74
N ASP A 242 17.59 -12.48 1.75
CA ASP A 242 16.83 -13.69 1.37
C ASP A 242 15.64 -13.95 2.28
N VAL A 243 15.82 -13.82 3.61
CA VAL A 243 14.76 -14.03 4.61
C VAL A 243 13.71 -12.93 4.49
N TRP A 244 14.15 -11.68 4.29
CA TRP A 244 13.26 -10.54 4.15
C TRP A 244 12.45 -10.59 2.85
N LEU A 245 13.07 -10.96 1.73
CA LEU A 245 12.37 -11.18 0.46
C LEU A 245 11.37 -12.34 0.56
N ALA A 246 11.73 -13.42 1.25
CA ALA A 246 10.81 -14.54 1.48
C ALA A 246 9.61 -14.11 2.34
N GLY A 247 9.84 -13.33 3.40
CA GLY A 247 8.78 -12.81 4.26
C GLY A 247 7.86 -11.82 3.54
N LEU A 248 8.41 -10.94 2.69
CA LEU A 248 7.61 -10.03 1.85
C LEU A 248 6.69 -10.80 0.90
N ARG A 249 7.22 -11.83 0.20
CA ARG A 249 6.41 -12.69 -0.68
C ARG A 249 5.29 -13.39 0.09
N GLU A 250 5.60 -13.91 1.28
CA GLU A 250 4.61 -14.58 2.11
C GLU A 250 3.52 -13.61 2.58
N SER A 251 3.88 -12.43 3.06
CA SER A 251 2.91 -11.39 3.46
C SER A 251 2.01 -10.96 2.29
N LEU A 252 2.58 -10.69 1.12
CA LEU A 252 1.81 -10.38 -0.10
C LEU A 252 0.83 -11.50 -0.47
N SER A 253 1.23 -12.76 -0.30
CA SER A 253 0.37 -13.92 -0.59
C SER A 253 -0.78 -14.11 0.41
N ARG A 254 -0.69 -13.50 1.60
CA ARG A 254 -1.74 -13.54 2.64
C ARG A 254 -2.84 -12.49 2.42
N VAL A 255 -2.67 -11.58 1.47
CA VAL A 255 -3.69 -10.57 1.16
C VAL A 255 -4.84 -11.22 0.39
N ILE A 256 -5.88 -11.63 1.12
CA ILE A 256 -7.08 -12.27 0.56
C ILE A 256 -8.15 -11.22 0.19
N GLU A 257 -8.34 -10.22 1.05
CA GLU A 257 -9.33 -9.16 0.81
C GLU A 257 -8.73 -8.05 -0.06
N PRO A 258 -9.43 -7.61 -1.12
CA PRO A 258 -8.93 -6.55 -1.99
C PRO A 258 -8.83 -5.22 -1.21
N PRO A 259 -7.65 -4.56 -1.19
CA PRO A 259 -7.53 -3.24 -0.59
C PRO A 259 -8.45 -2.23 -1.27
N ALA A 260 -8.82 -1.17 -0.55
CA ALA A 260 -9.68 -0.11 -1.09
C ALA A 260 -9.09 0.54 -2.37
N SER A 261 -7.77 0.67 -2.43
CA SER A 261 -7.03 1.13 -3.62
C SER A 261 -7.25 0.23 -4.83
N TRP A 262 -7.24 -1.10 -4.64
CA TRP A 262 -7.51 -2.07 -5.69
C TRP A 262 -8.94 -1.92 -6.22
N THR A 263 -9.93 -1.83 -5.33
CA THR A 263 -11.34 -1.65 -5.71
C THR A 263 -11.56 -0.36 -6.48
N ALA A 264 -10.90 0.74 -6.08
CA ALA A 264 -10.95 2.01 -6.78
C ALA A 264 -10.33 1.92 -8.18
N VAL A 265 -9.17 1.27 -8.32
CA VAL A 265 -8.50 1.04 -9.61
C VAL A 265 -9.36 0.17 -10.53
N ALA A 266 -9.91 -0.94 -10.02
CA ALA A 266 -10.76 -1.83 -10.81
C ALA A 266 -12.03 -1.12 -11.29
N SER A 267 -12.65 -0.29 -10.43
CA SER A 267 -13.83 0.50 -10.79
C SER A 267 -13.53 1.54 -11.87
N GLU A 268 -12.43 2.30 -11.74
CA GLU A 268 -12.03 3.30 -12.73
C GLU A 268 -11.61 2.65 -14.06
N LEU A 269 -10.91 1.52 -14.00
CA LEU A 269 -10.53 0.74 -15.18
C LEU A 269 -11.78 0.23 -15.92
N PHE A 270 -12.75 -0.33 -15.20
CA PHE A 270 -14.02 -0.78 -15.79
C PHE A 270 -14.75 0.36 -16.49
N ALA A 271 -14.85 1.52 -15.84
CA ALA A 271 -15.49 2.71 -16.41
C ALA A 271 -14.78 3.17 -17.70
N LEU A 272 -13.45 3.27 -17.66
CA LEU A 272 -12.63 3.68 -18.79
C LEU A 272 -12.77 2.71 -19.98
N GLU A 273 -12.70 1.39 -19.72
CA GLU A 273 -12.81 0.37 -20.77
C GLU A 273 -14.22 0.37 -21.40
N ARG A 274 -15.27 0.54 -20.57
CA ARG A 274 -16.64 0.71 -21.05
C ARG A 274 -16.82 1.97 -21.89
N GLU A 275 -16.20 3.08 -21.50
CA GLU A 275 -16.22 4.32 -22.26
C GLU A 275 -15.57 4.12 -23.64
N VAL A 276 -14.37 3.53 -23.71
CA VAL A 276 -13.69 3.26 -24.99
C VAL A 276 -14.54 2.34 -25.89
N ARG A 277 -15.10 1.25 -25.34
CA ARG A 277 -16.00 0.36 -26.11
C ARG A 277 -17.19 1.12 -26.69
N HIS A 278 -17.85 1.92 -25.85
CA HIS A 278 -19.03 2.67 -26.26
C HIS A 278 -18.71 3.65 -27.39
N LEU A 279 -17.58 4.36 -27.29
CA LEU A 279 -17.17 5.35 -28.29
C LEU A 279 -16.77 4.70 -29.62
N LEU A 280 -16.05 3.57 -29.58
CA LEU A 280 -15.74 2.79 -30.78
C LEU A 280 -17.02 2.28 -31.46
N ALA A 281 -17.95 1.69 -30.70
CA ALA A 281 -19.23 1.22 -31.26
C ALA A 281 -20.03 2.36 -31.90
N GLN A 282 -20.13 3.52 -31.23
CA GLN A 282 -20.83 4.69 -31.77
C GLN A 282 -20.19 5.20 -33.07
N HIS A 283 -18.86 5.30 -33.09
CA HIS A 283 -18.12 5.73 -34.27
C HIS A 283 -18.33 4.77 -35.44
N TYR A 284 -18.11 3.47 -35.21
CA TYR A 284 -18.24 2.47 -36.26
C TYR A 284 -19.66 2.33 -36.78
N GLN A 285 -20.66 2.36 -35.89
CA GLN A 285 -22.06 2.36 -36.32
C GLN A 285 -22.43 3.63 -37.10
N GLY A 286 -21.89 4.79 -36.72
CA GLY A 286 -22.11 6.04 -37.45
C GLY A 286 -21.49 6.06 -38.85
N VAL A 287 -20.34 5.40 -39.04
CA VAL A 287 -19.61 5.37 -40.32
C VAL A 287 -20.05 4.22 -41.23
N LEU A 288 -20.27 3.03 -40.67
CA LEU A 288 -20.48 1.78 -41.41
C LEU A 288 -21.90 1.20 -41.28
N GLY A 289 -22.77 1.81 -40.47
CA GLY A 289 -24.14 1.32 -40.25
C GLY A 289 -24.17 -0.01 -39.49
N ASP A 290 -25.20 -0.83 -39.72
CA ASP A 290 -25.44 -2.07 -38.95
C ASP A 290 -24.43 -3.19 -39.23
N GLU A 291 -23.71 -3.14 -40.35
CA GLU A 291 -22.70 -4.14 -40.75
C GLU A 291 -21.29 -3.85 -40.18
N TRP A 292 -21.16 -2.83 -39.32
CA TRP A 292 -19.87 -2.38 -38.82
C TRP A 292 -19.08 -3.49 -38.11
N ALA A 293 -19.76 -4.31 -37.30
CA ALA A 293 -19.11 -5.35 -36.52
C ALA A 293 -18.49 -6.42 -37.42
N GLU A 294 -19.19 -6.80 -38.48
CA GLU A 294 -18.75 -7.77 -39.47
C GLU A 294 -17.52 -7.28 -40.25
N THR A 295 -17.44 -5.96 -40.47
CA THR A 295 -16.33 -5.33 -41.21
C THR A 295 -15.09 -5.12 -40.34
N VAL A 296 -15.28 -4.51 -39.16
CA VAL A 296 -14.19 -4.06 -38.30
C VAL A 296 -13.57 -5.23 -37.51
N LEU A 297 -14.40 -6.19 -37.09
CA LEU A 297 -13.99 -7.27 -36.20
C LEU A 297 -13.77 -8.59 -36.95
N ASP A 298 -13.59 -8.56 -38.26
CA ASP A 298 -13.44 -9.78 -39.05
C ASP A 298 -12.28 -10.66 -38.58
N GLN A 299 -11.16 -10.04 -38.20
CA GLN A 299 -9.99 -10.72 -37.65
C GLN A 299 -10.24 -11.37 -36.28
N ASP A 300 -11.17 -10.83 -35.50
CA ASP A 300 -11.49 -11.27 -34.13
C ASP A 300 -12.78 -12.11 -34.08
N ARG A 301 -13.45 -12.30 -35.23
CA ARG A 301 -14.79 -12.89 -35.38
C ARG A 301 -14.94 -14.23 -34.70
N GLU A 302 -14.08 -15.19 -35.05
CA GLU A 302 -14.17 -16.55 -34.53
C GLU A 302 -13.98 -16.59 -33.01
N GLY A 303 -13.00 -15.84 -32.50
CA GLY A 303 -12.71 -15.75 -31.07
C GLY A 303 -13.87 -15.13 -30.28
N ILE A 304 -14.48 -14.07 -30.79
CA ILE A 304 -15.65 -13.44 -30.17
C ILE A 304 -16.83 -14.43 -30.11
N ILE A 305 -17.15 -15.09 -31.23
CA ILE A 305 -18.28 -16.03 -31.30
C ILE A 305 -18.03 -17.23 -30.37
N GLU A 306 -16.82 -17.78 -30.35
CA GLU A 306 -16.48 -18.90 -29.48
C GLU A 306 -16.62 -18.53 -28.00
N LEU A 307 -16.08 -17.38 -27.58
CA LEU A 307 -16.21 -16.90 -26.21
C LEU A 307 -17.68 -16.64 -25.85
N ALA A 308 -18.43 -16.02 -26.76
CA ALA A 308 -19.86 -15.77 -26.58
C ALA A 308 -20.65 -17.07 -26.37
N ARG A 309 -20.40 -18.09 -27.20
CA ARG A 309 -21.03 -19.41 -27.06
C ARG A 309 -20.73 -20.07 -25.72
N ARG A 310 -19.48 -19.99 -25.28
CA ARG A 310 -19.04 -20.63 -24.04
C ARG A 310 -19.67 -20.01 -22.79
N ASP A 311 -19.89 -18.70 -22.80
CA ASP A 311 -20.24 -17.95 -21.61
C ASP A 311 -21.72 -17.55 -21.53
N ALA A 312 -22.32 -16.99 -22.60
CA ALA A 312 -23.63 -16.35 -22.50
C ALA A 312 -24.63 -16.64 -23.64
N ILE A 313 -24.16 -17.00 -24.84
CA ILE A 313 -24.98 -17.09 -26.07
C ILE A 313 -24.67 -18.40 -26.84
N PRO A 314 -25.13 -19.58 -26.36
CA PRO A 314 -24.72 -20.88 -26.91
C PRO A 314 -24.99 -21.07 -28.40
N ASN A 315 -25.99 -20.36 -28.95
CA ASN A 315 -26.42 -20.49 -30.34
C ASN A 315 -25.87 -19.40 -31.28
N ALA A 316 -24.97 -18.50 -30.82
CA ALA A 316 -24.43 -17.43 -31.66
C ALA A 316 -23.75 -18.03 -32.90
N ALA A 317 -24.20 -17.72 -34.11
CA ALA A 317 -23.63 -18.19 -35.36
C ALA A 317 -22.80 -17.11 -36.09
N ALA A 318 -23.13 -15.84 -35.86
CA ALA A 318 -22.47 -14.66 -36.42
C ALA A 318 -22.26 -13.56 -35.37
N LEU A 319 -21.56 -12.47 -35.71
CA LEU A 319 -21.38 -11.35 -34.79
C LEU A 319 -22.70 -10.60 -34.55
N ALA A 320 -23.62 -10.61 -35.51
CA ALA A 320 -24.97 -10.07 -35.36
C ALA A 320 -25.79 -10.74 -34.24
N ASP A 321 -25.47 -12.00 -33.88
CA ASP A 321 -26.12 -12.70 -32.76
C ASP A 321 -25.58 -12.24 -31.39
N VAL A 322 -24.48 -11.49 -31.37
CA VAL A 322 -23.80 -11.01 -30.17
C VAL A 322 -24.19 -9.55 -29.92
N ARG A 323 -24.90 -9.30 -28.81
CA ARG A 323 -25.43 -7.97 -28.47
C ARG A 323 -24.38 -6.84 -28.50
N SER A 324 -23.17 -7.09 -28.03
CA SER A 324 -22.06 -6.14 -28.03
C SER A 324 -20.76 -6.87 -28.36
N PRO A 325 -20.37 -6.97 -29.64
CA PRO A 325 -19.15 -7.69 -30.02
C PRO A 325 -17.88 -7.16 -29.37
N LEU A 326 -17.79 -5.85 -29.11
CA LEU A 326 -16.64 -5.24 -28.42
C LEU A 326 -16.52 -5.65 -26.94
N ASP A 327 -17.59 -6.12 -26.29
CA ASP A 327 -17.54 -6.60 -24.91
C ASP A 327 -16.62 -7.84 -24.76
N TRP A 328 -16.37 -8.55 -25.88
CA TRP A 328 -15.53 -9.76 -25.92
C TRP A 328 -14.07 -9.47 -26.27
N LEU A 329 -13.73 -8.23 -26.62
CA LEU A 329 -12.35 -7.82 -26.88
C LEU A 329 -11.65 -7.43 -25.58
N GLN A 330 -10.35 -7.73 -25.50
CA GLN A 330 -9.50 -7.24 -24.43
C GLN A 330 -9.15 -5.76 -24.64
N MET A 331 -8.82 -5.05 -23.55
CA MET A 331 -8.40 -3.65 -23.60
C MET A 331 -7.26 -3.37 -24.59
N SER A 332 -6.28 -4.26 -24.73
CA SER A 332 -5.20 -4.12 -25.72
C SER A 332 -5.75 -3.97 -27.13
N ARG A 333 -6.66 -4.86 -27.52
CA ARG A 333 -7.29 -4.84 -28.85
C ARG A 333 -8.18 -3.62 -29.05
N LEU A 334 -8.90 -3.17 -28.03
CA LEU A 334 -9.69 -1.94 -28.09
C LEU A 334 -8.82 -0.70 -28.35
N LEU A 335 -7.68 -0.60 -27.67
CA LEU A 335 -6.75 0.51 -27.86
C LEU A 335 -6.04 0.44 -29.21
N GLU A 336 -5.78 -0.77 -29.75
CA GLU A 336 -5.30 -0.95 -31.12
C GLU A 336 -6.31 -0.46 -32.16
N LEU A 337 -7.60 -0.81 -32.01
CA LEU A 337 -8.65 -0.31 -32.89
C LEU A 337 -8.74 1.22 -32.84
N ALA A 338 -8.73 1.80 -31.64
CA ALA A 338 -8.73 3.25 -31.47
C ALA A 338 -7.51 3.94 -32.10
N ALA A 339 -6.32 3.33 -31.99
CA ALA A 339 -5.11 3.81 -32.64
C ALA A 339 -5.18 3.70 -34.17
N ALA A 340 -5.73 2.61 -34.70
CA ALA A 340 -5.93 2.40 -36.13
C ALA A 340 -6.90 3.42 -36.72
N GLU A 341 -8.01 3.71 -36.02
CA GLU A 341 -8.93 4.78 -36.42
C GLU A 341 -8.24 6.14 -36.46
N ALA A 342 -7.44 6.44 -35.43
CA ALA A 342 -6.70 7.69 -35.40
C ALA A 342 -5.67 7.79 -36.55
N ALA A 343 -5.06 6.67 -36.93
CA ALA A 343 -4.15 6.63 -38.08
C ALA A 343 -4.89 6.86 -39.41
N ALA A 344 -6.08 6.28 -39.57
CA ALA A 344 -6.89 6.41 -40.78
C ALA A 344 -7.50 7.81 -40.95
N HIS A 345 -7.83 8.48 -39.85
CA HIS A 345 -8.60 9.73 -39.84
C HIS A 345 -7.85 10.94 -39.24
N ASP A 346 -6.52 10.88 -39.12
CA ASP A 346 -5.64 11.79 -38.36
C ASP A 346 -5.89 11.79 -36.84
N ARG A 347 -7.16 11.69 -36.42
CA ARG A 347 -7.59 11.65 -35.01
C ARG A 347 -8.80 10.76 -34.80
N PHE A 348 -8.82 10.10 -33.64
CA PHE A 348 -10.00 9.47 -33.08
C PHE A 348 -10.25 10.03 -31.68
N LEU A 349 -11.44 10.59 -31.45
CA LEU A 349 -11.80 11.32 -30.22
C LEU A 349 -10.84 12.47 -29.87
N GLY A 350 -10.29 13.13 -30.90
CA GLY A 350 -9.34 14.23 -30.74
C GLY A 350 -7.91 13.81 -30.41
N LEU A 351 -7.64 12.50 -30.27
CA LEU A 351 -6.31 11.93 -30.04
C LEU A 351 -5.76 11.34 -31.33
N ASN A 352 -4.46 11.50 -31.57
CA ASN A 352 -3.76 10.87 -32.69
C ASN A 352 -3.25 9.46 -32.34
N GLU A 353 -2.75 8.73 -33.33
CA GLU A 353 -2.25 7.36 -33.16
C GLU A 353 -1.11 7.25 -32.10
N PRO A 354 -0.07 8.10 -32.09
CA PRO A 354 0.94 8.10 -31.03
C PRO A 354 0.37 8.30 -29.61
N GLU A 355 -0.62 9.15 -29.44
CA GLU A 355 -1.29 9.38 -28.16
C GLU A 355 -2.04 8.12 -27.68
N TRP A 356 -2.73 7.41 -28.59
CA TRP A 356 -3.38 6.13 -28.29
C TRP A 356 -2.39 5.02 -27.93
N ARG A 357 -1.26 4.94 -28.63
CA ARG A 357 -0.18 4.01 -28.27
C ARG A 357 0.40 4.30 -26.89
N LYS A 358 0.62 5.58 -26.56
CA LYS A 358 1.06 5.99 -25.24
C LYS A 358 0.05 5.63 -24.15
N LEU A 359 -1.24 5.84 -24.41
CA LEU A 359 -2.32 5.37 -23.53
C LEU A 359 -2.22 3.87 -23.27
N ALA A 360 -2.01 3.06 -24.31
CA ALA A 360 -1.84 1.62 -24.15
C ALA A 360 -0.62 1.25 -23.31
N THR A 361 0.52 1.90 -23.52
CA THR A 361 1.73 1.69 -22.70
C THR A 361 1.49 1.93 -21.21
N ASP A 362 0.71 2.97 -20.88
CA ASP A 362 0.42 3.33 -19.49
C ASP A 362 -0.69 2.46 -18.87
N LEU A 363 -1.73 2.12 -19.62
CA LEU A 363 -2.94 1.48 -19.11
C LEU A 363 -2.86 -0.05 -19.04
N LEU A 364 -2.18 -0.70 -19.99
CA LEU A 364 -2.11 -2.16 -20.05
C LEU A 364 -1.42 -2.79 -18.82
N PRO A 365 -0.32 -2.23 -18.26
CA PRO A 365 0.25 -2.75 -17.02
C PRO A 365 -0.74 -2.73 -15.85
N VAL A 366 -1.56 -1.68 -15.73
CA VAL A 366 -2.59 -1.57 -14.68
C VAL A 366 -3.66 -2.64 -14.90
N ARG A 367 -4.15 -2.77 -16.15
CA ARG A 367 -5.12 -3.80 -16.51
C ARG A 367 -4.61 -5.20 -16.25
N HIS A 368 -3.35 -5.49 -16.56
CA HIS A 368 -2.75 -6.80 -16.31
C HIS A 368 -2.70 -7.12 -14.81
N ARG A 369 -2.34 -6.15 -13.95
CA ARG A 369 -2.38 -6.37 -12.49
C ARG A 369 -3.78 -6.75 -12.02
N VAL A 370 -4.80 -5.98 -12.40
CA VAL A 370 -6.20 -6.26 -12.03
C VAL A 370 -6.65 -7.63 -12.56
N ALA A 371 -6.37 -7.95 -13.83
CA ALA A 371 -6.76 -9.21 -14.45
C ALA A 371 -6.11 -10.44 -13.79
N HIS A 372 -4.91 -10.28 -13.25
CA HIS A 372 -4.18 -11.33 -12.52
C HIS A 372 -4.39 -11.29 -11.01
N MET A 373 -5.34 -10.49 -10.51
CA MET A 373 -5.60 -10.30 -9.07
C MET A 373 -4.35 -9.89 -8.27
N ARG A 374 -3.41 -9.18 -8.92
CA ARG A 374 -2.24 -8.60 -8.26
C ARG A 374 -2.65 -7.30 -7.57
N LEU A 375 -1.93 -6.96 -6.49
CA LEU A 375 -2.07 -5.66 -5.85
C LEU A 375 -1.71 -4.54 -6.81
N VAL A 376 -2.37 -3.40 -6.67
CA VAL A 376 -2.21 -2.23 -7.52
C VAL A 376 -1.16 -1.30 -6.94
N ARG A 377 -0.43 -0.58 -7.81
CA ARG A 377 0.55 0.41 -7.36
C ARG A 377 -0.17 1.69 -6.91
N SER A 378 0.47 2.44 -6.02
CA SER A 378 -0.06 3.71 -5.50
C SER A 378 -0.45 4.71 -6.60
N ASN A 379 0.28 4.74 -7.71
CA ASN A 379 0.03 5.66 -8.83
C ASN A 379 -0.97 5.14 -9.89
N ASP A 380 -1.42 3.87 -9.80
CA ASP A 380 -2.25 3.26 -10.85
C ASP A 380 -3.59 3.99 -11.02
N LEU A 381 -4.20 4.41 -9.91
CA LEU A 381 -5.47 5.14 -9.92
C LEU A 381 -5.32 6.52 -10.57
N GLU A 382 -4.22 7.22 -10.30
CA GLU A 382 -3.96 8.53 -10.90
C GLU A 382 -3.73 8.39 -12.42
N VAL A 383 -2.96 7.37 -12.85
CA VAL A 383 -2.75 7.06 -14.28
C VAL A 383 -4.08 6.86 -14.99
N LEU A 384 -4.98 6.05 -14.43
CA LEU A 384 -6.32 5.82 -14.99
C LEU A 384 -7.15 7.10 -15.06
N ARG A 385 -7.22 7.85 -13.96
CA ARG A 385 -8.00 9.11 -13.90
C ARG A 385 -7.45 10.17 -14.84
N ARG A 386 -6.14 10.31 -14.96
CA ARG A 386 -5.47 11.24 -15.87
C ARG A 386 -5.88 10.95 -17.32
N HIS A 387 -5.81 9.70 -17.72
CA HIS A 387 -6.13 9.26 -19.08
C HIS A 387 -7.63 9.29 -19.38
N GLY A 388 -8.47 8.90 -18.42
CA GLY A 388 -9.93 9.04 -18.54
C GLY A 388 -10.37 10.51 -18.64
N ARG A 389 -9.71 11.45 -17.93
CA ARG A 389 -9.95 12.89 -18.10
C ARG A 389 -9.49 13.39 -19.47
N LEU A 390 -8.34 12.93 -19.95
CA LEU A 390 -7.79 13.30 -21.26
C LEU A 390 -8.76 12.92 -22.40
N ILE A 391 -9.24 11.67 -22.41
CA ILE A 391 -10.20 11.18 -23.43
C ILE A 391 -11.48 12.02 -23.40
N ARG A 392 -12.07 12.22 -22.21
CA ARG A 392 -13.30 13.02 -22.06
C ARG A 392 -13.12 14.48 -22.51
N LEU A 393 -11.99 15.10 -22.19
CA LEU A 393 -11.69 16.47 -22.60
C LEU A 393 -11.55 16.58 -24.12
N ARG A 394 -10.75 15.70 -24.72
CA ARG A 394 -10.49 15.70 -26.17
C ARG A 394 -11.74 15.39 -26.98
N LYS A 395 -12.58 14.47 -26.49
CA LYS A 395 -13.91 14.20 -27.06
C LYS A 395 -14.76 15.47 -27.12
N LYS A 396 -14.92 16.18 -26.00
CA LYS A 396 -15.70 17.42 -25.95
C LYS A 396 -15.17 18.49 -26.91
N THR A 397 -13.85 18.62 -27.02
CA THR A 397 -13.24 19.56 -27.98
C THR A 397 -13.54 19.15 -29.43
N ALA A 398 -13.46 17.87 -29.76
CA ALA A 398 -13.77 17.38 -31.10
C ALA A 398 -15.25 17.61 -31.46
N GLU A 399 -16.17 17.37 -30.52
CA GLU A 399 -17.61 17.63 -30.69
C GLU A 399 -17.91 19.12 -30.90
N ALA A 400 -17.24 20.01 -30.15
CA ALA A 400 -17.40 21.46 -30.32
C ALA A 400 -16.91 21.94 -31.69
N SER A 401 -15.71 21.49 -32.12
CA SER A 401 -15.16 21.85 -33.44
C SER A 401 -16.02 21.34 -34.60
N ALA A 402 -16.69 20.19 -34.45
CA ALA A 402 -17.62 19.68 -35.46
C ALA A 402 -18.91 20.52 -35.53
N SER A 403 -19.37 21.05 -34.39
CA SER A 403 -20.56 21.91 -34.34
C SER A 403 -20.34 23.29 -34.96
N ASP A 404 -19.12 23.84 -34.89
CA ASP A 404 -18.80 25.16 -35.46
C ASP A 404 -18.57 25.11 -36.99
N ALA A 405 -18.39 23.92 -37.56
CA ALA A 405 -18.17 23.70 -38.99
C ALA A 405 -19.48 23.50 -39.79
N HIS A 406 -20.62 23.38 -39.11
CA HIS A 406 -21.96 23.22 -39.68
C HIS A 406 -22.81 24.46 -39.41
#